data_AF-A0A8C0CL04-F1
#
_entry.id   AF-A0A8C0CL04-F1
#
_cell.length_a   1.000
_cell.length_b   1.000
_cell.length_c   1.000
_cell.angle_alpha   90.00
_cell.angle_beta   90.00
_cell.angle_gamma   90.00
#
_symmetry.space_group_name_H-M   'P 1'
#
loop_
_entity.id
_entity.type
_entity.pdbx_description
1 polymer ?
#
loop_
_entity_poly.entity_id
_entity_poly.type
_entity_poly.pdbx_seq_one_letter_code
_entity_poly.pdbx_strand_id
1 'polypeptide(L)' 'MARVSELETALQMEPAAFKALYSTEKPKLEDENLIFFCQRGKRGFQATQLALGLGYKGARNYKGAYSEWFQKED' A
#
# COMPACT_ATOMS: atom_id res chain seq x y z
N MET A 1 -9.14 8.25 0.76
CA MET A 1 -8.25 7.41 1.59
C MET A 1 -8.87 6.04 1.70
N ALA A 2 -8.26 5.03 1.08
CA ALA A 2 -8.66 3.63 1.20
C ALA A 2 -8.58 3.14 2.66
N ARG A 3 -9.55 2.33 3.10
CA ARG A 3 -9.46 1.66 4.40
C ARG A 3 -8.56 0.43 4.29
N VAL A 4 -7.84 0.08 5.37
CA VAL A 4 -7.05 -1.17 5.38
C VAL A 4 -7.93 -2.40 5.10
N SER A 5 -9.21 -2.34 5.48
CA SER A 5 -10.20 -3.41 5.23
C SER A 5 -10.52 -3.63 3.74
N GLU A 6 -10.30 -2.65 2.86
CA GLU A 6 -10.55 -2.83 1.42
C GLU A 6 -9.29 -3.30 0.66
N LEU A 7 -8.12 -3.25 1.31
CA LEU A 7 -6.84 -3.53 0.68
C LEU A 7 -6.72 -4.99 0.24
N GLU A 8 -7.23 -5.93 1.05
CA GLU A 8 -7.15 -7.36 0.74
C GLU A 8 -7.87 -7.66 -0.58
N THR A 9 -9.12 -7.21 -0.68
CA THR A 9 -9.92 -7.29 -1.90
C THR A 9 -9.25 -6.58 -3.07
N ALA A 10 -8.69 -5.38 -2.84
CA ALA A 10 -7.94 -4.62 -3.86
C ALA A 10 -6.72 -5.37 -4.41
N LEU A 11 -5.97 -6.05 -3.55
CA LEU A 11 -4.79 -6.80 -4.00
C LEU A 11 -5.14 -8.15 -4.64
N GLN A 12 -6.35 -8.66 -4.45
CA GLN A 12 -6.80 -9.92 -5.02
C GLN A 12 -7.67 -9.79 -6.28
N MET A 13 -8.23 -8.61 -6.58
CA MET A 13 -9.06 -8.41 -7.77
C MET A 13 -8.28 -8.54 -9.09
N GLU A 14 -9.01 -8.77 -10.18
CA GLU A 14 -8.44 -8.78 -11.53
C GLU A 14 -7.82 -7.41 -11.90
N PRO A 15 -6.71 -7.38 -12.67
CA PRO A 15 -6.03 -6.13 -13.02
C PRO A 15 -6.94 -5.09 -13.70
N ALA A 16 -7.85 -5.54 -14.57
CA ALA A 16 -8.80 -4.66 -15.24
C ALA A 16 -9.80 -4.01 -14.26
N ALA A 17 -10.27 -4.78 -13.27
CA ALA A 17 -11.17 -4.27 -12.22
C ALA A 17 -10.44 -3.29 -11.30
N PHE A 18 -9.18 -3.58 -10.95
CA PHE A 18 -8.33 -2.67 -10.19
C PHE A 18 -8.13 -1.34 -10.91
N LYS A 19 -7.80 -1.40 -12.20
CA LYS A 19 -7.61 -0.21 -13.02
C LYS A 19 -8.88 0.60 -13.17
N ALA A 20 -10.04 -0.05 -13.32
CA ALA A 20 -11.31 0.66 -13.37
C ALA A 20 -11.63 1.38 -12.05
N LEU A 21 -11.37 0.75 -10.90
CA LEU A 21 -11.72 1.30 -9.59
C LEU A 21 -10.72 2.35 -9.07
N TYR A 22 -9.42 2.10 -9.25
CA TYR A 22 -8.34 2.93 -8.70
C TYR A 22 -7.65 3.81 -9.74
N SER A 23 -8.05 3.71 -11.02
CA SER A 23 -7.49 4.49 -12.13
C SER A 23 -5.97 4.36 -12.29
N THR A 24 -5.41 3.24 -11.84
CA THR A 24 -3.98 2.93 -11.94
C THR A 24 -3.77 1.43 -12.15
N GLU A 25 -2.60 1.03 -12.65
CA GLU A 25 -2.28 -0.37 -12.84
C GLU A 25 -2.21 -1.11 -11.50
N LYS A 26 -2.68 -2.37 -11.49
CA LYS A 26 -2.53 -3.23 -10.33
C LYS A 26 -1.04 -3.52 -10.11
N PRO A 27 -0.51 -3.37 -8.89
CA PRO A 27 0.85 -3.78 -8.57
C PRO A 27 1.06 -5.27 -8.87
N LYS A 28 2.26 -5.61 -9.32
CA LYS A 28 2.70 -7.00 -9.53
C LYS A 28 3.30 -7.57 -8.26
N LEU A 29 3.32 -8.90 -8.15
CA LEU A 29 3.91 -9.57 -6.97
C LEU A 29 5.43 -9.39 -6.90
N GLU A 30 6.07 -9.18 -8.06
CA GLU A 30 7.51 -9.00 -8.22
C GLU A 30 7.96 -7.56 -8.07
N ASP A 31 7.04 -6.59 -7.98
CA ASP A 31 7.39 -5.18 -7.84
C ASP A 31 8.24 -4.97 -6.57
N GLU A 32 9.44 -4.43 -6.74
CA GLU A 32 10.43 -4.30 -5.66
C GLU A 32 10.06 -3.25 -4.60
N ASN A 33 9.21 -2.30 -4.99
CA ASN A 33 8.87 -1.10 -4.21
C ASN A 33 7.35 -0.84 -4.22
N LEU A 34 6.62 -1.64 -3.44
CA LEU A 34 5.22 -1.37 -3.12
C LEU A 34 5.15 -0.70 -1.75
N ILE A 35 5.19 0.64 -1.74
CA ILE A 35 5.31 1.43 -0.51
C ILE A 35 3.92 1.78 0.04
N PHE A 36 3.65 1.33 1.25
CA PHE A 36 2.49 1.73 2.03
C PHE A 36 2.87 2.80 3.06
N PHE A 37 2.02 3.81 3.20
CA PHE A 37 2.15 4.85 4.20
C PHE A 37 0.77 5.24 4.72
N CYS A 38 0.74 5.94 5.85
CA CYS A 38 -0.46 6.60 6.31
C CYS A 38 -0.08 7.89 7.03
N GLN A 39 -1.00 8.51 7.78
CA GLN A 39 -0.68 9.74 8.50
C GLN A 39 0.25 9.52 9.70
N ARG A 40 0.13 8.39 10.42
CA ARG A 40 0.81 8.13 11.71
C ARG A 40 1.52 6.76 11.77
N GLY A 41 1.82 6.14 10.63
CA GLY A 41 2.48 4.83 10.52
C GLY A 41 1.61 3.57 10.76
N LYS A 42 0.67 3.56 11.72
CA LYS A 42 -0.06 2.31 12.12
C LYS A 42 -0.77 1.59 10.97
N ARG A 43 -1.52 2.32 10.12
CA ARG A 43 -2.25 1.73 8.99
C ARG A 43 -1.32 1.28 7.86
N GLY A 44 -0.23 2.02 7.63
CA GLY A 44 0.79 1.64 6.64
C GLY A 44 1.48 0.33 7.03
N PHE A 45 1.74 0.14 8.32
CA PHE A 45 2.26 -1.13 8.83
C PHE A 45 1.29 -2.29 8.59
N GLN A 46 0.01 -2.15 8.97
CA GLN A 46 -0.99 -3.19 8.76
C GLN A 46 -1.16 -3.54 7.27
N ALA A 47 -1.23 -2.53 6.41
CA ALA A 47 -1.31 -2.70 4.96
C ALA A 47 -0.10 -3.47 4.39
N THR A 48 1.10 -3.16 4.89
CA THR A 48 2.33 -3.85 4.50
C THR A 48 2.29 -5.33 4.89
N GLN A 49 1.88 -5.64 6.12
CA GLN A 49 1.79 -7.04 6.58
C GLN A 49 0.78 -7.85 5.76
N LEU A 50 -0.36 -7.25 5.42
CA LEU A 50 -1.37 -7.86 4.57
C LEU A 50 -0.84 -8.13 3.16
N ALA A 51 -0.20 -7.15 2.53
CA ALA A 51 0.37 -7.31 1.19
C ALA A 51 1.46 -8.39 1.15
N LEU A 52 2.34 -8.46 2.16
CA LEU A 52 3.33 -9.53 2.30
C LEU A 52 2.66 -10.90 2.41
N GLY A 53 1.59 -11.03 3.19
CA GLY A 53 0.81 -12.27 3.32
C GLY A 53 0.17 -12.73 2.00
N LEU A 54 -0.15 -11.80 1.10
CA LEU A 54 -0.66 -12.05 -0.25
C LEU A 54 0.45 -12.31 -1.29
N GLY A 55 1.72 -12.29 -0.89
CA GLY A 55 2.86 -12.60 -1.75
C GLY A 55 3.54 -11.41 -2.43
N TYR A 56 3.16 -10.17 -2.10
CA TYR A 56 3.83 -8.96 -2.61
C TYR A 56 5.18 -8.77 -1.92
N LYS A 57 6.26 -9.27 -2.54
CA LYS A 57 7.58 -9.37 -1.89
C LYS A 57 8.24 -8.02 -1.62
N GLY A 58 7.99 -7.02 -2.48
CA GLY A 58 8.49 -5.66 -2.31
C GLY A 58 7.61 -4.74 -1.47
N ALA A 59 6.64 -5.28 -0.72
CA ALA A 59 5.80 -4.49 0.16
C ALA A 59 6.62 -3.88 1.32
N ARG A 60 6.58 -2.56 1.46
CA ARG A 60 7.37 -1.80 2.43
C ARG A 60 6.50 -0.78 3.15
N ASN A 61 6.73 -0.59 4.45
CA ASN A 61 6.09 0.48 5.22
C ASN A 61 7.03 1.69 5.33
N TYR A 62 6.55 2.86 4.94
CA TYR A 62 7.23 4.10 5.28
C TYR A 62 6.90 4.50 6.73
N LYS A 63 7.82 4.15 7.66
CA LYS A 63 7.56 4.12 9.12
C LYS A 63 7.21 5.48 9.74
N GLY A 64 7.89 6.57 9.39
CA GLY A 64 7.52 7.89 9.89
C GLY A 64 6.36 8.54 9.12
N ALA A 65 5.94 7.90 8.02
CA ALA A 65 4.70 8.18 7.33
C ALA A 65 4.64 9.66 6.87
N TYR A 66 3.45 10.18 6.56
CA TYR A 66 3.33 11.58 6.15
C TYR A 66 3.86 12.56 7.22
N SER A 67 3.75 12.24 8.50
CA SER A 67 4.24 13.09 9.61
C SER A 67 5.75 13.32 9.61
N GLU A 68 6.57 12.31 9.29
CA GLU A 68 8.01 12.45 9.20
C GLU A 68 8.42 13.22 7.94
N TRP A 69 7.75 12.96 6.82
CA TRP A 69 7.99 13.68 5.57
C TRP A 69 7.72 15.17 5.74
N PHE A 70 6.57 15.53 6.31
CA PHE A 70 6.20 16.92 6.59
C PHE A 70 7.19 17.64 7.52
N GLN A 71 7.78 16.94 8.50
CA GLN A 71 8.78 17.52 9.41
C GLN A 71 10.17 17.67 8.78
N LYS A 72 10.45 17.00 7.66
CA LYS A 72 11.72 17.05 6.94
C LYS A 72 11.69 17.95 5.70
N GLU A 73 10.50 18.40 5.30
CA GLU A 73 10.31 19.30 4.18
C GLU A 73 10.42 20.79 4.55
N ASP A 74 10.63 21.09 5.85
CA ASP A 74 11.05 22.41 6.36
C ASP A 74 12.58 22.56 6.36
#